data_AF-A0A3Q9J014-F1
#
_entry.id   AF-A0A3Q9J014-F1
#
_cell.length_a   1.000
_cell.length_b   1.000
_cell.length_c   1.000
_cell.angle_alpha   90.00
_cell.angle_beta   90.00
_cell.angle_gamma   90.00
#
_symmetry.space_group_name_H-M   'P 1'
#
loop_
_entity.id
_entity.type
_entity.pdbx_description
1 polymer ?
#
loop_
_entity_poly.entity_id
_entity_poly.type
_entity_poly.pdbx_seq_one_letter_code
_entity_poly.pdbx_strand_id
1 'polypeptide(L)' 'MATDEQQRPENDDDEAVDQVIDEVRDDIRHGHVEDDVSHVLDERLEEAGMHLRPEVVEDLAEQIENDVSI' A
#
# COMPACT_ATOMS: atom_id res chain seq x y z
N MET A 1 -27.85 10.15 -25.01
CA MET A 1 -28.14 10.27 -23.57
C MET A 1 -28.04 8.88 -22.98
N ALA A 2 -26.89 8.58 -22.40
CA ALA A 2 -26.70 7.66 -21.30
C ALA A 2 -25.43 8.19 -20.64
N THR A 3 -25.60 8.68 -19.44
CA THR A 3 -24.60 9.33 -18.62
C THR A 3 -23.46 8.36 -18.34
N ASP A 4 -22.25 8.81 -18.60
CA ASP A 4 -21.02 8.28 -18.00
C ASP A 4 -21.06 8.70 -16.51
N GLU A 5 -21.99 8.09 -15.77
CA GLU A 5 -22.20 8.33 -14.35
C GLU A 5 -21.36 7.30 -13.59
N GLN A 6 -20.20 7.76 -13.14
CA GLN A 6 -19.53 7.33 -11.90
C GLN A 6 -19.31 5.81 -11.75
N GLN A 7 -18.24 5.31 -12.36
CA GLN A 7 -17.49 4.22 -11.71
C GLN A 7 -16.93 4.80 -10.41
N ARG A 8 -17.24 4.11 -9.31
CA ARG A 8 -17.09 4.58 -7.93
C ARG A 8 -15.61 4.72 -7.58
N PRO A 9 -15.20 5.78 -6.86
CA PRO A 9 -13.79 5.97 -6.46
C PRO A 9 -13.26 4.87 -5.54
N GLU A 10 -14.13 4.01 -5.01
CA GLU A 10 -13.78 2.98 -4.03
C GLU A 10 -12.90 1.85 -4.59
N ASN A 11 -12.89 1.59 -5.91
CA ASN A 11 -12.05 0.53 -6.49
C ASN A 11 -10.64 1.04 -6.86
N ASP A 12 -10.53 2.33 -7.18
CA ASP A 12 -9.24 2.95 -7.51
C ASP A 12 -8.34 3.04 -6.26
N ASP A 13 -8.95 3.27 -5.08
CA ASP A 13 -8.23 3.30 -3.80
C ASP A 13 -7.66 1.91 -3.44
N ASP A 14 -8.44 0.83 -3.56
CA ASP A 14 -7.97 -0.53 -3.28
C ASP A 14 -6.85 -0.97 -4.25
N GLU A 15 -6.98 -0.66 -5.55
CA GLU A 15 -5.95 -0.96 -6.56
C GLU A 15 -4.66 -0.16 -6.32
N ALA A 16 -4.78 1.09 -5.85
CA ALA A 16 -3.64 1.91 -5.47
C ALA A 16 -2.95 1.37 -4.19
N VAL A 17 -3.71 0.90 -3.19
CA VAL A 17 -3.15 0.25 -1.99
C VAL A 17 -2.34 -0.99 -2.40
N ASP A 18 -2.92 -1.86 -3.22
CA ASP A 18 -2.25 -3.09 -3.68
C ASP A 18 -0.96 -2.78 -4.44
N GLN A 19 -0.98 -1.76 -5.31
CA GLN A 19 0.20 -1.31 -6.04
C GLN A 19 1.32 -0.84 -5.09
N VAL A 20 0.99 -0.05 -4.08
CA VAL A 20 1.94 0.42 -3.07
C VAL A 20 2.53 -0.74 -2.27
N ILE A 21 1.68 -1.71 -1.87
CA ILE A 21 2.12 -2.91 -1.14
C ILE A 21 3.13 -3.70 -1.97
N ASP A 22 2.85 -3.95 -3.25
CA ASP A 22 3.74 -4.69 -4.14
C ASP A 22 5.10 -3.98 -4.31
N GLU A 23 5.10 -2.66 -4.43
CA GLU A 23 6.33 -1.86 -4.52
C GLU A 23 7.18 -1.96 -3.25
N VAL A 24 6.56 -1.80 -2.07
CA VAL A 24 7.27 -1.91 -0.79
C VAL A 24 7.81 -3.34 -0.62
N ARG A 25 7.04 -4.36 -1.02
CA ARG A 25 7.47 -5.76 -0.97
C ARG A 25 8.70 -6.01 -1.84
N ASP A 26 8.72 -5.47 -3.05
CA ASP A 26 9.87 -5.60 -3.94
C ASP A 26 11.08 -4.82 -3.41
N ASP A 27 10.89 -3.62 -2.85
CA ASP A 27 11.97 -2.84 -2.24
C ASP A 27 12.63 -3.62 -1.09
N ILE A 28 11.85 -4.29 -0.24
CA ILE A 28 12.40 -5.12 0.85
C ILE A 28 13.19 -6.31 0.29
N ARG A 29 12.66 -7.00 -0.73
CA ARG A 29 13.35 -8.15 -1.36
C ARG A 29 14.70 -7.78 -1.97
N HIS A 30 14.82 -6.57 -2.49
CA HIS A 30 16.07 -6.07 -3.06
C HIS A 30 17.00 -5.41 -2.02
N GLY A 31 16.56 -5.32 -0.76
CA GLY A 31 17.32 -4.69 0.33
C GLY A 31 17.36 -3.16 0.24
N HIS A 32 16.33 -2.54 -0.33
CA HIS A 32 16.18 -1.08 -0.46
C HIS A 32 15.43 -0.43 0.70
N VAL A 33 14.85 -1.23 1.61
CA VAL A 33 14.21 -0.73 2.83
C VAL A 33 15.20 -0.79 3.98
N GLU A 34 15.60 0.38 4.48
CA GLU A 34 16.51 0.54 5.63
C GLU A 34 15.77 0.87 6.94
N ASP A 35 14.50 1.31 6.84
CA ASP A 35 13.63 1.71 7.95
C ASP A 35 12.56 0.64 8.21
N ASP A 36 11.73 0.83 9.24
CA ASP A 36 10.61 -0.07 9.53
C ASP A 36 9.60 -0.11 8.37
N VAL A 37 9.13 -1.32 8.00
CA VAL A 37 8.23 -1.53 6.86
C VAL A 37 6.93 -0.73 7.00
N SER A 38 6.41 -0.63 8.22
CA SER A 38 5.20 0.16 8.51
C SER A 38 5.40 1.65 8.24
N HIS A 39 6.58 2.20 8.54
CA HIS A 39 6.87 3.60 8.29
C HIS A 39 6.98 3.89 6.78
N VAL A 40 7.70 3.04 6.05
CA VAL A 40 7.83 3.17 4.58
C VAL A 40 6.47 3.00 3.89
N LEU A 41 5.65 2.06 4.36
CA LEU A 41 4.32 1.83 3.82
C LEU A 41 3.41 3.03 4.07
N ASP A 42 3.41 3.61 5.27
CA ASP A 42 2.63 4.81 5.60
C ASP A 42 3.02 6.00 4.71
N GLU A 43 4.32 6.26 4.54
CA GLU A 43 4.82 7.34 3.68
C GLU A 43 4.35 7.18 2.22
N ARG A 44 4.43 5.96 1.67
CA ARG A 44 4.02 5.67 0.30
C ARG A 44 2.51 5.78 0.11
N LEU A 45 1.72 5.31 1.08
CA LEU A 45 0.27 5.45 1.07
C LEU A 45 -0.14 6.92 1.13
N GLU A 46 0.48 7.71 2.01
CA GLU A 46 0.25 9.16 2.09
C GLU A 46 0.63 9.88 0.79
N GLU A 47 1.75 9.50 0.16
CA GLU A 47 2.18 10.07 -1.14
C GLU A 47 1.19 9.74 -2.26
N ALA A 48 0.56 8.56 -2.22
CA ALA A 48 -0.53 8.17 -3.10
C ALA A 48 -1.88 8.82 -2.75
N GLY A 49 -1.95 9.61 -1.67
CA GLY A 49 -3.16 10.27 -1.20
C GLY A 49 -4.10 9.38 -0.37
N MET A 50 -3.61 8.21 0.04
CA MET A 50 -4.35 7.24 0.84
C MET A 50 -3.97 7.39 2.31
N HIS A 51 -4.98 7.69 3.13
CA HIS A 51 -4.79 7.85 4.57
C HIS A 51 -5.45 6.68 5.29
N LEU A 52 -4.67 5.63 5.52
CA LEU A 52 -5.11 4.49 6.31
C LEU A 52 -4.93 4.77 7.81
N ARG A 53 -5.61 3.96 8.61
CA ARG A 53 -5.43 3.96 10.06
C ARG A 53 -4.07 3.30 10.39
N PRO A 54 -3.31 3.79 11.39
CA PRO A 54 -2.03 3.18 11.74
C PRO A 54 -2.13 1.68 12.02
N GLU A 55 -3.21 1.24 12.66
CA GLU A 55 -3.45 -0.18 12.93
C GLU A 55 -3.56 -1.03 11.64
N VAL A 56 -4.13 -0.46 10.57
CA VAL A 56 -4.24 -1.13 9.26
C VAL A 56 -2.89 -1.15 8.57
N VAL A 57 -2.13 -0.06 8.66
CA VAL A 57 -0.77 0.01 8.10
C VAL A 57 0.14 -1.02 8.78
N GLU A 58 0.05 -1.18 10.10
CA GLU A 58 0.77 -2.23 10.83
C GLU A 58 0.37 -3.63 10.36
N ASP A 59 -0.93 -3.93 10.22
CA ASP A 59 -1.42 -5.23 9.73
C ASP A 59 -0.93 -5.52 8.29
N LEU A 60 -0.85 -4.50 7.43
CA LEU A 60 -0.35 -4.62 6.06
C LEU A 60 1.18 -4.82 6.05
N ALA A 61 1.91 -4.10 6.88
CA ALA A 61 3.35 -4.25 7.02
C ALA A 61 3.71 -5.66 7.50
N GLU A 62 3.01 -6.19 8.51
CA GLU A 62 3.23 -7.57 8.99
C GLU A 62 2.99 -8.60 7.87
N GLN A 63 1.98 -8.38 7.02
CA GLN A 63 1.74 -9.23 5.84
C GLN A 63 2.89 -9.18 4.85
N ILE A 64 3.41 -7.99 4.53
CA ILE A 64 4.55 -7.81 3.63
C ILE A 64 5.80 -8.52 4.19
N GLU A 65 6.09 -8.33 5.47
CA GLU A 65 7.22 -8.96 6.16
C GLU A 65 7.08 -10.49 6.21
N ASN A 66 5.87 -11.01 6.35
CA ASN A 66 5.60 -12.45 6.28
C ASN A 66 5.86 -12.98 4.86
N ASP A 67 5.46 -12.24 3.84
CA ASP A 67 5.60 -12.58 2.43
C ASP A 67 7.05 -12.55 1.92
N VAL A 68 7.89 -11.71 2.52
CA VAL A 68 9.33 -11.61 2.23
C VAL A 68 10.20 -12.44 3.16
N SER A 69 9.64 -12.97 4.26
CA SER A 69 10.38 -13.85 5.18
C SER A 69 10.83 -15.12 4.45
N ILE A 70 12.16 -15.24 4.30
CA ILE A 70 12.88 -16.37 3.70
C ILE A 70 13.20 -17.43 4.77
#